data_AF-X0UD51-F1
#
_entry.id   AF-X0UD51-F1
#
_cell.length_a   1.000
_cell.length_b   1.000
_cell.length_c   1.000
_cell.angle_alpha   90.00
_cell.angle_beta   90.00
_cell.angle_gamma   90.00
#
_symmetry.space_group_name_H-M   'P 1'
#
loop_
_entity.id
_entity.type
_entity.pdbx_description
1 polymer ?
#
loop_
_entity_poly.entity_id
_entity_poly.type
_entity_poly.pdbx_seq_one_letter_code
_entity_poly.pdbx_strand_id
1 'polypeptide(L)'
;DLLILKTTFQYIGEKAIEMMITKEPTGQYSRRIWFLYEWLLGTKLNIPDLKRGTYVEVVNPTLQFPGPTRNSTRHRVKNNLPGTPEFCPLIRKTEKLKTYISKKLGETIDKDLEGRDRNLIRRTAAFLLLKDSKASFAIEGEFPPNMRTRNWGKAIGEAGKRALTIAEIERLQHIVIGSKKLKYMGIRQDEGFIGEHDRETFTPMPDHISAKAEDLNSLMNGLINANNLLQESSYDPVIAAATIAFGFIFIHPLSDGNGRIHRYLIHHILTW
;
A
#
# COMPACT_ATOMS: atom_id res chain seq x y z
N ASP A 1 -2.24 -16.01 5.79
CA ASP A 1 -1.30 -14.95 5.40
C ASP A 1 -0.55 -15.42 4.16
N LEU A 2 -0.24 -14.54 3.20
CA LEU A 2 0.50 -14.91 1.99
C LEU A 2 1.98 -15.22 2.30
N LEU A 3 2.57 -14.57 3.30
CA LEU A 3 3.93 -14.87 3.74
C LEU A 3 4.03 -16.30 4.27
N ILE A 4 3.08 -16.70 5.12
CA ILE A 4 3.00 -18.07 5.65
C ILE A 4 2.90 -19.08 4.50
N LEU A 5 2.07 -18.81 3.49
CA LEU A 5 1.96 -19.69 2.31
C LEU A 5 3.27 -19.75 1.53
N LYS A 6 3.91 -18.61 1.27
CA LYS A 6 5.20 -18.55 0.56
C LYS A 6 6.28 -19.37 1.27
N THR A 7 6.44 -19.18 2.58
CA THR A 7 7.40 -19.92 3.39
C THR A 7 7.07 -21.41 3.46
N THR A 8 5.78 -21.75 3.56
CA THR A 8 5.33 -23.15 3.53
C THR A 8 5.66 -23.83 2.21
N PHE A 9 5.45 -23.15 1.07
CA PHE A 9 5.80 -23.66 -0.24
C PHE A 9 7.31 -23.86 -0.41
N GLN A 10 8.12 -22.94 0.09
CA GLN A 10 9.59 -23.06 0.09
C GLN A 10 10.05 -24.26 0.92
N TYR A 11 9.42 -24.51 2.07
CA TYR A 11 9.76 -25.63 2.95
C TYR A 11 9.34 -26.99 2.38
N ILE A 12 8.11 -27.10 1.86
CA ILE A 12 7.56 -28.35 1.30
C ILE A 12 8.28 -28.75 0.00
N GLY A 13 8.70 -27.76 -0.80
CA GLY A 13 9.36 -27.99 -2.07
C GLY A 13 8.40 -28.35 -3.21
N GLU A 14 8.90 -28.20 -4.43
CA GLU A 14 8.15 -28.32 -5.68
C GLU A 14 7.45 -29.68 -5.84
N LYS A 15 8.19 -30.78 -5.71
CA LYS A 15 7.70 -32.15 -5.99
C LYS A 15 6.47 -32.53 -5.18
N ALA A 16 6.43 -32.16 -3.89
CA ALA A 16 5.31 -32.51 -3.03
C ALA A 16 4.04 -31.71 -3.41
N ILE A 17 4.20 -30.44 -3.81
CA ILE A 17 3.11 -29.61 -4.32
C ILE A 17 2.58 -30.17 -5.64
N GLU A 18 3.46 -30.56 -6.57
CA GLU A 18 3.07 -31.20 -7.84
C GLU A 18 2.31 -32.51 -7.64
N MET A 19 2.80 -33.37 -6.75
CA MET A 19 2.13 -34.63 -6.40
C MET A 19 0.72 -34.39 -5.82
N MET A 20 0.57 -33.37 -4.97
CA MET A 20 -0.73 -33.00 -4.39
C MET A 20 -1.71 -32.51 -5.46
N ILE A 21 -1.27 -31.60 -6.33
CA ILE A 21 -2.12 -31.04 -7.38
C ILE A 21 -2.50 -32.12 -8.40
N THR A 22 -1.57 -33.00 -8.77
CA THR A 22 -1.81 -34.06 -9.76
C THR A 22 -2.83 -35.10 -9.28
N LYS A 23 -2.96 -35.33 -7.97
CA LYS A 23 -3.97 -36.23 -7.39
C LYS A 23 -5.39 -35.70 -7.56
N GLU A 24 -5.59 -34.38 -7.48
CA GLU A 24 -6.91 -33.76 -7.60
C GLU A 24 -6.84 -32.41 -8.36
N PRO A 25 -6.55 -32.42 -9.67
CA PRO A 25 -6.18 -31.20 -10.42
C PRO A 25 -7.35 -30.23 -10.61
N THR A 26 -8.58 -30.72 -10.59
CA THR A 26 -9.79 -29.89 -10.73
C THR A 26 -10.32 -29.36 -9.40
N GLY A 27 -9.81 -29.87 -8.27
CA GLY A 27 -10.22 -29.47 -6.92
C GLY A 27 -9.98 -27.98 -6.69
N GLN A 28 -10.93 -27.30 -6.02
CA GLN A 28 -10.81 -25.84 -5.80
C GLN A 28 -9.57 -25.46 -4.99
N TYR A 29 -9.18 -26.32 -4.03
CA TYR A 29 -8.02 -26.08 -3.18
C TYR A 29 -6.72 -26.31 -3.95
N SER A 30 -6.61 -27.41 -4.70
CA SER A 30 -5.47 -27.70 -5.57
C SER A 30 -5.20 -26.56 -6.55
N ARG A 31 -6.25 -26.02 -7.19
CA ARG A 31 -6.12 -24.91 -8.14
C ARG A 31 -5.67 -23.61 -7.49
N ARG A 32 -6.19 -23.29 -6.30
CA ARG A 32 -5.73 -22.12 -5.52
C ARG A 32 -4.29 -22.27 -5.05
N ILE A 33 -3.92 -23.44 -4.53
CA ILE A 33 -2.54 -23.76 -4.10
C ILE A 33 -1.59 -23.66 -5.29
N TRP A 34 -1.94 -24.29 -6.41
CA TRP A 34 -1.15 -24.24 -7.64
C TRP A 34 -0.92 -22.81 -8.12
N PHE A 35 -1.99 -22.02 -8.25
CA PHE A 35 -1.88 -20.62 -8.64
C PHE A 35 -1.01 -19.82 -7.66
N LEU A 36 -1.26 -19.95 -6.36
CA LEU A 36 -0.51 -19.20 -5.34
C LEU A 36 0.95 -19.61 -5.26
N TYR A 37 1.29 -20.88 -5.51
CA TYR A 37 2.67 -21.33 -5.59
C TYR A 37 3.39 -20.62 -6.74
N GLU A 38 2.86 -20.73 -7.97
CA GLU A 38 3.48 -20.11 -9.14
C GLU A 38 3.54 -18.58 -9.02
N TRP A 39 2.51 -17.97 -8.43
CA TRP A 39 2.41 -16.52 -8.27
C TRP A 39 3.34 -15.97 -7.17
N LEU A 40 3.47 -16.63 -6.01
CA LEU A 40 4.31 -16.15 -4.90
C LEU A 40 5.81 -16.43 -5.12
N LEU A 41 6.14 -17.50 -5.85
CA LEU A 41 7.52 -17.91 -6.08
C LEU A 41 8.05 -17.54 -7.47
N GLY A 42 7.17 -17.20 -8.41
CA GLY A 42 7.56 -16.94 -9.80
C GLY A 42 7.99 -18.20 -10.56
N THR A 43 7.78 -19.39 -9.98
CA THR A 43 8.19 -20.68 -10.54
C THR A 43 7.00 -21.41 -11.11
N LYS A 44 7.04 -21.70 -12.41
CA LYS A 44 6.01 -22.50 -13.10
C LYS A 44 6.22 -23.99 -12.83
N LEU A 45 5.23 -24.67 -12.27
CA LEU A 45 5.29 -26.11 -12.00
C LEU A 45 5.21 -26.94 -13.28
N ASN A 46 5.73 -28.16 -13.28
CA ASN A 46 5.62 -29.09 -14.39
C ASN A 46 4.26 -29.82 -14.42
N ILE A 47 3.18 -29.04 -14.43
CA ILE A 47 1.79 -29.52 -14.49
C ILE A 47 1.14 -29.01 -15.78
N PRO A 48 0.46 -29.85 -16.57
CA PRO A 48 -0.26 -29.42 -17.76
C PRO A 48 -1.42 -28.46 -17.44
N ASP A 49 -1.63 -27.47 -18.29
CA ASP A 49 -2.72 -26.50 -18.17
C ASP A 49 -4.11 -27.17 -18.16
N LEU A 50 -5.01 -26.67 -17.32
CA LEU A 50 -6.39 -27.15 -17.26
C LEU A 50 -7.20 -26.70 -18.47
N LYS A 51 -7.61 -27.68 -19.28
CA LYS A 51 -8.43 -27.45 -20.47
C LYS A 51 -9.92 -27.22 -20.17
N ARG A 52 -10.41 -27.59 -19.00
CA ARG A 52 -11.83 -27.53 -18.61
C ARG A 52 -11.98 -27.16 -17.13
N GLY A 53 -13.19 -26.74 -16.74
CA GLY A 53 -13.53 -26.37 -15.36
C GLY A 53 -13.91 -24.89 -15.21
N THR A 54 -14.76 -24.61 -14.21
CA THR A 54 -15.14 -23.26 -13.80
C THR A 54 -13.97 -22.53 -13.18
N TYR A 55 -14.01 -21.20 -13.11
CA TYR A 55 -12.99 -20.43 -12.41
C TYR A 55 -13.29 -20.35 -10.91
N VAL A 56 -12.26 -20.54 -10.07
CA VAL A 56 -12.35 -20.32 -8.62
C VAL A 56 -11.61 -19.05 -8.23
N GLU A 57 -12.15 -18.29 -7.28
CA GLU A 57 -11.52 -17.08 -6.77
C GLU A 57 -10.44 -17.40 -5.74
N VAL A 58 -9.38 -16.58 -5.69
CA VAL A 58 -8.30 -16.75 -4.71
C VAL A 58 -8.75 -16.35 -3.32
N VAL A 59 -9.30 -15.14 -3.18
CA VAL A 59 -9.88 -14.63 -1.95
C VAL A 59 -11.40 -14.71 -2.02
N ASN A 60 -12.05 -14.97 -0.88
CA ASN A 60 -13.50 -15.01 -0.79
C ASN A 60 -14.05 -13.58 -0.58
N PRO A 61 -14.82 -13.00 -1.52
CA PRO A 61 -15.36 -11.66 -1.40
C PRO A 61 -16.35 -11.45 -0.25
N THR A 62 -16.87 -12.52 0.37
CA THR A 62 -17.71 -12.40 1.58
C THR A 62 -16.88 -12.13 2.83
N LEU A 63 -15.63 -12.60 2.85
CA LEU A 63 -14.72 -12.52 4.00
C LEU A 63 -13.70 -11.38 3.89
N GLN A 64 -13.34 -10.99 2.67
CA GLN A 64 -12.26 -10.04 2.39
C GLN A 64 -12.66 -9.07 1.29
N PHE A 65 -12.00 -7.91 1.23
CA PHE A 65 -12.14 -6.99 0.10
C PHE A 65 -11.27 -7.48 -1.06
N PRO A 66 -11.85 -7.92 -2.20
CA PRO A 66 -11.09 -8.38 -3.34
C PRO A 66 -10.57 -7.20 -4.17
N GLY A 67 -9.42 -7.38 -4.82
CA GLY A 67 -8.95 -6.50 -5.89
C GLY A 67 -9.68 -6.73 -7.21
N PRO A 68 -9.31 -6.01 -8.28
CA PRO A 68 -9.80 -6.31 -9.62
C PRO A 68 -9.42 -7.73 -10.04
N THR A 69 -10.32 -8.38 -10.78
CA THR A 69 -10.18 -9.80 -11.13
C THR A 69 -9.45 -9.99 -12.45
N ARG A 70 -8.43 -10.85 -12.46
CA ARG A 70 -7.70 -11.29 -13.66
C ARG A 70 -7.72 -12.82 -13.75
N ASN A 71 -8.04 -13.38 -14.91
CA ASN A 71 -8.10 -14.82 -15.09
C ASN A 71 -6.71 -15.42 -15.28
N SER A 72 -6.37 -16.40 -14.47
CA SER A 72 -5.28 -17.34 -14.71
C SER A 72 -5.85 -18.59 -15.38
N THR A 73 -5.73 -18.65 -16.70
CA THR A 73 -6.37 -19.66 -17.56
C THR A 73 -5.84 -21.07 -17.29
N ARG A 74 -4.51 -21.21 -17.20
CA ARG A 74 -3.79 -22.46 -16.86
C ARG A 74 -4.32 -23.13 -15.61
N HIS A 75 -4.59 -22.33 -14.58
CA HIS A 75 -5.05 -22.79 -13.27
C HIS A 75 -6.57 -22.87 -13.16
N ARG A 76 -7.31 -22.23 -14.08
CA ARG A 76 -8.74 -21.91 -13.93
C ARG A 76 -9.00 -21.17 -12.61
N VAL A 77 -8.20 -20.13 -12.32
CA VAL A 77 -8.30 -19.31 -11.11
C VAL A 77 -8.56 -17.85 -11.50
N LYS A 78 -9.50 -17.21 -10.81
CA LYS A 78 -9.71 -15.75 -10.83
C LYS A 78 -8.79 -15.14 -9.79
N ASN A 79 -7.69 -14.55 -10.23
CA ASN A 79 -6.84 -13.76 -9.36
C ASN A 79 -7.57 -12.45 -9.01
N ASN A 80 -8.16 -12.42 -7.82
CA ASN A 80 -8.84 -11.26 -7.24
C ASN A 80 -8.06 -10.72 -6.03
N LEU A 81 -6.73 -10.91 -6.01
CA LEU A 81 -5.85 -10.34 -4.99
C LEU A 81 -5.73 -8.82 -5.17
N PRO A 82 -5.72 -8.02 -4.08
CA PRO A 82 -5.66 -6.56 -4.11
C PRO A 82 -4.23 -5.99 -4.29
N GLY A 83 -3.32 -6.73 -4.91
CA GLY A 83 -1.94 -6.29 -5.10
C GLY A 83 -1.08 -7.28 -5.89
N THR A 84 0.23 -7.18 -5.71
CA THR A 84 1.25 -7.99 -6.39
C THR A 84 1.97 -8.93 -5.40
N PRO A 85 2.79 -9.90 -5.85
CA PRO A 85 3.55 -10.76 -4.95
C PRO A 85 4.45 -10.00 -3.97
N GLU A 86 4.94 -8.82 -4.36
CA GLU A 86 5.80 -7.94 -3.57
C GLU A 86 5.01 -7.15 -2.52
N PHE A 87 3.75 -6.79 -2.82
CA PHE A 87 2.88 -6.09 -1.88
C PHE A 87 1.40 -6.43 -2.16
N CYS A 88 0.82 -7.30 -1.35
CA CYS A 88 -0.58 -7.71 -1.46
C CYS A 88 -1.31 -7.67 -0.10
N PRO A 89 -1.87 -6.51 0.27
CA PRO A 89 -2.53 -6.30 1.55
C PRO A 89 -3.92 -6.93 1.59
N LEU A 90 -4.11 -7.93 2.45
CA LEU A 90 -5.38 -8.66 2.56
C LEU A 90 -6.26 -8.10 3.68
N ILE A 91 -7.27 -7.31 3.32
CA ILE A 91 -8.19 -6.69 4.29
C ILE A 91 -9.43 -7.56 4.50
N ARG A 92 -9.69 -7.94 5.76
CA ARG A 92 -10.91 -8.67 6.15
C ARG A 92 -12.11 -7.73 6.19
N LYS A 93 -13.27 -8.21 5.73
CA LYS A 93 -14.56 -7.54 5.90
C LYS A 93 -15.05 -7.72 7.33
N THR A 94 -14.87 -6.70 8.16
CA THR A 94 -15.41 -6.65 9.52
C THR A 94 -16.70 -5.83 9.55
N GLU A 95 -17.57 -6.07 10.52
CA GLU A 95 -18.79 -5.27 10.70
C GLU A 95 -18.47 -3.79 10.95
N LYS A 96 -17.37 -3.50 11.64
CA LYS A 96 -16.87 -2.12 11.83
C LYS A 96 -16.62 -1.45 10.48
N LEU A 97 -15.88 -2.10 9.57
CA LEU A 97 -15.60 -1.53 8.25
C LEU A 97 -16.87 -1.39 7.41
N LYS A 98 -17.74 -2.41 7.40
CA LYS A 98 -19.04 -2.32 6.70
C LYS A 98 -19.89 -1.14 7.19
N THR A 99 -19.92 -0.92 8.51
CA THR A 99 -20.65 0.20 9.13
C THR A 99 -20.07 1.57 8.74
N TYR A 100 -18.75 1.71 8.61
CA TYR A 100 -18.17 2.97 8.15
C TYR A 100 -18.39 3.21 6.66
N ILE A 101 -18.30 2.17 5.83
CA ILE A 101 -18.55 2.27 4.38
C ILE A 101 -20.02 2.63 4.11
N SER A 102 -20.96 2.04 4.85
CA SER A 102 -22.39 2.32 4.67
C SER A 102 -22.78 3.76 4.99
N LYS A 103 -21.95 4.50 5.74
CA LYS A 103 -22.17 5.94 5.98
C LYS A 103 -22.01 6.80 4.74
N LYS A 104 -21.35 6.30 3.68
CA LYS A 104 -21.19 7.01 2.39
C LYS A 104 -20.79 8.48 2.59
N LEU A 105 -19.74 8.71 3.39
CA LEU A 105 -19.35 10.05 3.84
C LEU A 105 -19.01 10.98 2.66
N GLY A 106 -18.40 10.44 1.59
CA GLY A 106 -18.13 11.20 0.37
C GLY A 106 -19.42 11.73 -0.26
N GLU A 107 -20.39 10.84 -0.51
CA GLU A 107 -21.71 11.21 -1.05
C GLU A 107 -22.44 12.24 -0.16
N THR A 108 -22.33 12.09 1.16
CA THR A 108 -22.94 13.01 2.12
C THR A 108 -22.32 14.41 2.02
N ILE A 109 -20.98 14.49 1.97
CA ILE A 109 -20.26 15.76 1.83
C ILE A 109 -20.56 16.41 0.48
N ASP A 110 -20.56 15.63 -0.60
CA ASP A 110 -20.85 16.15 -1.95
C ASP A 110 -22.24 16.75 -2.04
N LYS A 111 -23.23 16.10 -1.40
CA LYS A 111 -24.60 16.62 -1.31
C LYS A 111 -24.68 17.91 -0.47
N ASP A 112 -24.03 17.94 0.69
CA ASP A 112 -24.07 19.10 1.58
C ASP A 112 -23.33 20.33 1.00
N LEU A 113 -22.37 20.08 0.11
CA LEU A 113 -21.59 21.09 -0.59
C LEU A 113 -22.14 21.44 -1.98
N GLU A 114 -23.24 20.82 -2.40
CA GLU A 114 -23.86 21.08 -3.70
C GLU A 114 -24.24 22.58 -3.85
N GLY A 115 -23.93 23.17 -5.01
CA GLY A 115 -24.18 24.59 -5.28
C GLY A 115 -23.26 25.59 -4.57
N ARG A 116 -22.30 25.13 -3.75
CA ARG A 116 -21.32 26.02 -3.09
C ARG A 116 -20.14 26.35 -4.01
N ASP A 117 -19.46 27.45 -3.71
CA ASP A 117 -18.28 27.89 -4.47
C ASP A 117 -17.14 26.85 -4.40
N ARG A 118 -16.82 26.25 -5.55
CA ARG A 118 -15.77 25.23 -5.69
C ARG A 118 -14.37 25.76 -5.32
N ASN A 119 -14.09 27.04 -5.57
CA ASN A 119 -12.83 27.66 -5.17
C ASN A 119 -12.75 27.86 -3.65
N LEU A 120 -13.85 28.17 -2.97
CA LEU A 120 -13.90 28.23 -1.52
C LEU A 120 -13.69 26.84 -0.91
N ILE A 121 -14.40 25.81 -1.39
CA ILE A 121 -14.22 24.42 -0.94
C ILE A 121 -12.75 23.99 -1.10
N ARG A 122 -12.17 24.19 -2.28
CA ARG A 122 -10.77 23.83 -2.55
C ARG A 122 -9.78 24.56 -1.63
N ARG A 123 -10.01 25.85 -1.37
CA ARG A 123 -9.16 26.64 -0.45
C ARG A 123 -9.32 26.16 1.00
N THR A 124 -10.53 25.84 1.43
CA THR A 124 -10.80 25.29 2.77
C THR A 124 -10.13 23.93 2.94
N ALA A 125 -10.25 23.03 1.96
CA ALA A 125 -9.54 21.75 1.97
C ALA A 125 -8.02 21.96 2.07
N ALA A 126 -7.43 22.80 1.21
CA ALA A 126 -6.01 23.14 1.28
C ALA A 126 -5.59 23.74 2.64
N PHE A 127 -6.46 24.55 3.27
CA PHE A 127 -6.21 25.11 4.59
C PHE A 127 -6.25 24.05 5.71
N LEU A 128 -7.23 23.14 5.68
CA LEU A 128 -7.30 22.02 6.63
C LEU A 128 -6.08 21.11 6.52
N LEU A 129 -5.65 20.83 5.29
CA LEU A 129 -4.44 20.08 4.98
C LEU A 129 -3.16 20.77 5.47
N LEU A 130 -3.06 22.10 5.30
CA LEU A 130 -1.95 22.88 5.84
C LEU A 130 -1.95 22.88 7.37
N LYS A 131 -3.12 22.89 8.02
CA LYS A 131 -3.24 22.80 9.48
C LYS A 131 -2.76 21.44 9.98
N ASP A 132 -3.15 20.36 9.31
CA ASP A 132 -2.67 19.00 9.60
C ASP A 132 -1.15 18.90 9.42
N SER A 133 -0.62 19.51 8.35
CA SER A 133 0.82 19.63 8.13
C SER A 133 1.55 20.40 9.23
N LYS A 134 1.01 21.53 9.72
CA LYS A 134 1.62 22.28 10.82
C LYS A 134 1.62 21.48 12.11
N ALA A 135 0.53 20.76 12.38
CA ALA A 135 0.46 19.83 13.50
C ALA A 135 1.49 18.71 13.34
N SER A 136 1.69 18.20 12.13
CA SER A 136 2.74 17.22 11.83
C SER A 136 4.16 17.70 12.13
N PHE A 137 4.51 18.96 11.81
CA PHE A 137 5.83 19.50 12.19
C PHE A 137 5.97 19.64 13.71
N ALA A 138 4.90 20.07 14.39
CA ALA A 138 4.88 20.16 15.84
C ALA A 138 4.99 18.79 16.54
N ILE A 139 4.38 17.74 15.97
CA ILE A 139 4.53 16.34 16.42
C ILE A 139 5.98 15.87 16.28
N GLU A 140 6.66 16.26 15.20
CA GLU A 140 8.08 15.98 14.95
C GLU A 140 9.02 16.97 15.67
N GLY A 141 8.49 17.86 16.53
CA GLY A 141 9.27 18.84 17.31
C GLY A 141 9.95 19.94 16.49
N GLU A 142 9.62 20.07 15.20
CA GLU A 142 10.24 21.04 14.30
C GLU A 142 9.44 22.37 14.24
N PHE A 143 10.15 23.50 14.34
CA PHE A 143 9.65 24.83 13.96
C PHE A 143 10.34 25.30 12.67
N PRO A 144 9.99 24.74 11.51
CA PRO A 144 10.67 25.04 10.27
C PRO A 144 10.47 26.52 9.85
N PRO A 145 11.43 27.12 9.11
CA PRO A 145 11.24 28.44 8.51
C PRO A 145 9.96 28.47 7.67
N ASN A 146 9.22 29.59 7.71
CA ASN A 146 7.92 29.78 7.05
C ASN A 146 7.86 29.27 5.59
N MET A 147 8.99 29.31 4.88
CA MET A 147 9.11 28.85 3.49
C MET A 147 8.98 27.33 3.33
N ARG A 148 9.52 26.50 4.25
CA ARG A 148 9.43 25.02 4.19
C ARG A 148 7.99 24.55 4.43
N THR A 149 7.31 25.12 5.43
CA THR A 149 5.89 24.87 5.70
C THR A 149 5.01 25.29 4.51
N ARG A 150 5.31 26.43 3.88
CA ARG A 150 4.61 26.89 2.68
C ARG A 150 4.82 25.95 1.49
N ASN A 151 6.05 25.53 1.22
CA ASN A 151 6.37 24.63 0.11
C ASN A 151 5.69 23.27 0.27
N TRP A 152 5.68 22.74 1.50
CA TRP A 152 4.98 21.51 1.80
C TRP A 152 3.45 21.67 1.69
N GLY A 153 2.89 22.78 2.19
CA GLY A 153 1.48 23.11 1.99
C GLY A 153 1.08 23.19 0.51
N LYS A 154 1.95 23.77 -0.33
CA LYS A 154 1.77 23.79 -1.79
C LYS A 154 1.78 22.38 -2.37
N ALA A 155 2.74 21.53 -1.97
CA ALA A 155 2.81 20.14 -2.42
C ALA A 155 1.54 19.36 -2.06
N ILE A 156 0.99 19.55 -0.86
CA ILE A 156 -0.28 18.93 -0.48
C ILE A 156 -1.44 19.42 -1.36
N GLY A 157 -1.47 20.71 -1.73
CA GLY A 157 -2.44 21.22 -2.72
C GLY A 157 -2.27 20.68 -4.15
N GLU A 158 -1.19 19.94 -4.41
CA GLU A 158 -0.93 19.20 -5.65
C GLU A 158 -1.22 17.70 -5.52
N ALA A 159 -1.73 17.23 -4.38
CA ALA A 159 -2.22 15.86 -4.20
C ALA A 159 -3.16 15.42 -5.34
N GLY A 160 -2.98 14.19 -5.83
CA GLY A 160 -3.76 13.64 -6.94
C GLY A 160 -3.39 14.13 -8.35
N LYS A 161 -2.59 15.19 -8.49
CA LYS A 161 -2.27 15.75 -9.82
C LYS A 161 -1.13 15.06 -10.56
N ARG A 162 -0.38 14.21 -9.86
CA ARG A 162 0.80 13.49 -10.38
C ARG A 162 0.62 12.01 -10.09
N ALA A 163 1.09 11.15 -10.98
CA ALA A 163 1.13 9.73 -10.70
C ALA A 163 2.07 9.44 -9.52
N LEU A 164 1.67 8.51 -8.64
CA LEU A 164 2.53 8.05 -7.56
C LEU A 164 3.67 7.21 -8.15
N THR A 165 4.90 7.70 -8.00
CA THR A 165 6.13 7.04 -8.47
C THR A 165 7.23 7.21 -7.43
N ILE A 166 8.31 6.41 -7.51
CA ILE A 166 9.48 6.59 -6.64
C ILE A 166 10.06 8.01 -6.79
N ALA A 167 10.16 8.52 -8.03
CA ALA A 167 10.63 9.87 -8.30
C ALA A 167 9.72 10.94 -7.67
N GLU A 168 8.40 10.73 -7.67
CA GLU A 168 7.48 11.64 -7.00
C GLU A 168 7.61 11.59 -5.47
N ILE A 169 7.82 10.40 -4.89
CA ILE A 169 8.10 10.24 -3.45
C ILE A 169 9.41 10.96 -3.07
N GLU A 170 10.46 10.82 -3.87
CA GLU A 170 11.73 11.52 -3.66
C GLU A 170 11.58 13.04 -3.80
N ARG A 171 10.82 13.51 -4.80
CA ARG A 171 10.49 14.93 -4.93
C ARG A 171 9.76 15.46 -3.69
N LEU A 172 8.76 14.72 -3.20
CA LEU A 172 8.04 15.07 -1.98
C LEU A 172 8.99 15.10 -0.78
N GLN A 173 9.92 14.15 -0.67
CA GLN A 173 10.93 14.13 0.38
C GLN A 173 11.84 15.35 0.31
N HIS A 174 12.28 15.77 -0.88
CA HIS A 174 13.06 17.00 -1.02
C HIS A 174 12.31 18.24 -0.53
N ILE A 175 10.99 18.32 -0.76
CA ILE A 175 10.17 19.42 -0.26
C ILE A 175 10.02 19.34 1.26
N VAL A 176 9.78 18.13 1.79
CA VAL A 176 9.64 17.85 3.22
C VAL A 176 10.91 18.21 3.97
N ILE A 177 12.09 17.82 3.47
CA ILE A 177 13.39 18.00 4.14
C ILE A 177 13.94 19.42 3.95
N GLY A 178 13.68 20.04 2.78
CA GLY A 178 14.15 21.38 2.48
C GLY A 178 15.65 21.44 2.17
N SER A 179 16.36 22.38 2.80
CA SER A 179 17.77 22.70 2.52
C SER A 179 18.77 21.75 3.18
N LYS A 180 18.40 21.08 4.27
CA LYS A 180 19.28 20.14 5.00
C LYS A 180 19.25 18.77 4.33
N LYS A 181 19.94 18.63 3.19
CA LYS A 181 19.96 17.35 2.46
C LYS A 181 20.52 16.22 3.34
N LEU A 182 19.87 15.07 3.24
CA LEU A 182 20.31 13.82 3.87
C LEU A 182 21.46 13.23 3.06
N LYS A 183 22.20 12.28 3.67
CA LYS A 183 23.21 11.48 2.97
C LYS A 183 22.62 10.78 1.74
N TYR A 184 21.42 10.22 1.89
CA TYR A 184 20.65 9.60 0.82
C TYR A 184 19.25 10.23 0.77
N MET A 185 18.95 10.88 -0.35
CA MET A 185 17.59 11.25 -0.71
C MET A 185 16.98 10.13 -1.55
N GLY A 186 15.66 10.01 -1.55
CA GLY A 186 14.94 8.88 -2.11
C GLY A 186 15.02 7.66 -1.20
N ILE A 187 14.97 6.48 -1.82
CA ILE A 187 15.01 5.19 -1.12
C ILE A 187 16.34 5.06 -0.35
N ARG A 188 16.26 4.78 0.95
CA ARG A 188 17.44 4.66 1.81
C ARG A 188 18.29 3.45 1.43
N GLN A 189 19.59 3.55 1.68
CA GLN A 189 20.57 2.46 1.47
C GLN A 189 21.00 1.79 2.78
N ASP A 190 20.77 2.46 3.91
CA ASP A 190 21.10 1.95 5.23
C ASP A 190 19.86 1.29 5.87
N GLU A 191 20.07 0.38 6.82
CA GLU A 191 18.99 -0.23 7.60
C GLU A 191 18.24 0.79 8.47
N GLY A 192 17.00 0.47 8.83
CA GLY A 192 16.10 1.42 9.49
C GLY A 192 15.17 0.78 10.51
N PHE A 193 14.74 1.59 11.46
CA PHE A 193 13.72 1.26 12.44
C PHE A 193 12.91 2.50 12.79
N ILE A 194 11.74 2.29 13.38
CA ILE A 194 10.93 3.33 14.02
C ILE A 194 11.04 3.11 15.53
N GLY A 195 11.41 4.16 16.26
CA GLY A 195 11.61 4.11 17.71
C GLY A 195 12.54 5.22 18.17
N GLU A 196 12.97 5.12 19.42
CA GLU A 196 13.87 6.09 20.05
C GLU A 196 15.29 5.55 20.15
N HIS A 197 16.21 6.38 20.66
CA HIS A 197 17.50 5.90 21.14
C HIS A 197 17.52 6.09 22.65
N ASP A 198 18.11 5.13 23.36
CA ASP A 198 18.36 5.23 24.78
C ASP A 198 19.18 6.49 25.09
N ARG A 199 18.79 7.25 26.11
CA ARG A 199 19.35 8.59 26.37
C ARG A 199 20.78 8.56 26.90
N GLU A 200 21.19 7.48 27.54
CA GLU A 200 22.51 7.36 28.16
C GLU A 200 23.50 6.64 27.24
N THR A 201 23.06 5.55 26.63
CA THR A 201 23.89 4.67 25.81
C THR A 201 23.82 4.99 24.32
N PHE A 202 22.85 5.81 23.88
CA PHE A 202 22.52 6.06 22.48
C PHE A 202 22.24 4.79 21.67
N THR A 203 21.88 3.69 22.33
CA THR A 203 21.53 2.44 21.65
C THR A 203 20.13 2.53 21.07
N PRO A 204 19.88 1.92 19.89
CA PRO A 204 18.57 1.97 19.26
C PRO A 204 17.53 1.16 20.07
N MET A 205 16.36 1.77 20.30
CA MET A 205 15.20 1.16 20.97
C MET A 205 14.02 1.08 19.99
N PRO A 206 13.97 0.04 19.15
CA PRO A 206 12.96 -0.05 18.10
C PRO A 206 11.59 -0.46 18.63
N ASP A 207 10.57 0.32 18.31
CA ASP A 207 9.16 -0.07 18.40
C ASP A 207 8.74 -0.91 17.19
N HIS A 208 9.35 -0.64 16.03
CA HIS A 208 9.14 -1.36 14.79
C HIS A 208 10.44 -1.47 13.99
N ILE A 209 10.80 -2.69 13.60
CA ILE A 209 11.90 -2.95 12.68
C ILE A 209 11.38 -2.77 11.26
N SER A 210 11.95 -1.82 10.52
CA SER A 210 11.51 -1.51 9.15
C SER A 210 11.96 -2.58 8.15
N ALA A 211 11.46 -2.49 6.92
CA ALA A 211 11.91 -3.38 5.86
C ALA A 211 13.43 -3.27 5.63
N LYS A 212 14.08 -4.36 5.21
CA LYS A 212 15.51 -4.32 4.91
C LYS A 212 15.81 -3.39 3.76
N ALA A 213 16.98 -2.76 3.77
CA ALA A 213 17.39 -1.84 2.70
C ALA A 213 17.37 -2.51 1.31
N GLU A 214 17.83 -3.77 1.24
CA GLU A 214 17.89 -4.56 -0.01
C GLU A 214 16.50 -4.83 -0.63
N ASP A 215 15.44 -4.86 0.19
CA ASP A 215 14.08 -5.18 -0.25
C ASP A 215 13.28 -3.95 -0.68
N LEU A 216 13.75 -2.73 -0.37
CA LEU A 216 12.95 -1.50 -0.50
C LEU A 216 12.50 -1.22 -1.93
N ASN A 217 13.38 -1.41 -2.91
CA ASN A 217 13.01 -1.19 -4.32
C ASN A 217 11.88 -2.14 -4.76
N SER A 218 11.95 -3.41 -4.35
CA SER A 218 10.91 -4.39 -4.67
C SER A 218 9.58 -4.03 -4.00
N LEU A 219 9.61 -3.78 -2.68
CA LEU A 219 8.43 -3.42 -1.89
C LEU A 219 7.77 -2.13 -2.38
N MET A 220 8.55 -1.11 -2.70
CA MET A 220 8.03 0.17 -3.16
C MET A 220 7.41 0.09 -4.56
N ASN A 221 8.02 -0.68 -5.47
CA ASN A 221 7.39 -0.96 -6.76
C ASN A 221 6.11 -1.79 -6.59
N GLY A 222 6.11 -2.78 -5.69
CA GLY A 222 4.91 -3.55 -5.34
C GLY A 222 3.78 -2.66 -4.82
N LEU A 223 4.09 -1.75 -3.90
CA LEU A 223 3.13 -0.80 -3.33
C LEU A 223 2.56 0.15 -4.39
N ILE A 224 3.39 0.69 -5.28
CA ILE A 224 2.94 1.55 -6.39
C ILE A 224 2.07 0.76 -7.37
N ASN A 225 2.45 -0.47 -7.72
CA ASN A 225 1.67 -1.33 -8.60
C ASN A 225 0.32 -1.70 -7.98
N ALA A 226 0.28 -2.00 -6.68
CA ALA A 226 -0.96 -2.24 -5.96
C ALA A 226 -1.83 -0.97 -5.93
N ASN A 227 -1.25 0.20 -5.70
CA ASN A 227 -1.97 1.47 -5.76
C ASN A 227 -2.67 1.66 -7.13
N ASN A 228 -1.92 1.50 -8.23
CA ASN A 228 -2.47 1.63 -9.58
C ASN A 228 -3.58 0.59 -9.83
N LEU A 229 -3.36 -0.66 -9.42
CA LEU A 229 -4.34 -1.74 -9.54
C LEU A 229 -5.66 -1.41 -8.83
N LEU A 230 -5.59 -0.87 -7.62
CA LEU A 230 -6.78 -0.55 -6.83
C LEU A 230 -7.52 0.68 -7.39
N GLN A 231 -6.78 1.67 -7.85
CA GLN A 231 -7.32 2.90 -8.43
C GLN A 231 -8.02 2.70 -9.77
N GLU A 232 -7.55 1.76 -10.58
CA GLU A 232 -8.18 1.36 -11.85
C GLU A 232 -9.41 0.45 -11.65
N SER A 233 -9.91 0.32 -10.41
CA SER A 233 -10.98 -0.60 -10.05
C SER A 233 -12.03 0.06 -9.16
N SER A 234 -13.15 -0.63 -8.93
CA SER A 234 -14.21 -0.17 -8.00
C SER A 234 -13.89 -0.47 -6.54
N TYR A 235 -12.61 -0.42 -6.14
CA TYR A 235 -12.20 -0.68 -4.77
C TYR A 235 -12.57 0.52 -3.88
N ASP A 236 -12.86 0.27 -2.60
CA ASP A 236 -13.23 1.37 -1.70
C ASP A 236 -12.04 2.34 -1.52
N PRO A 237 -12.22 3.65 -1.82
CA PRO A 237 -11.11 4.61 -1.85
C PRO A 237 -10.50 4.85 -0.47
N VAL A 238 -11.28 4.74 0.60
CA VAL A 238 -10.77 4.89 1.98
C VAL A 238 -9.93 3.67 2.37
N ILE A 239 -10.38 2.46 2.00
CA ILE A 239 -9.57 1.26 2.20
C ILE A 239 -8.29 1.33 1.36
N ALA A 240 -8.35 1.75 0.10
CA ALA A 240 -7.18 1.93 -0.75
C ALA A 240 -6.18 2.93 -0.12
N ALA A 241 -6.65 4.12 0.25
CA ALA A 241 -5.81 5.14 0.87
C ALA A 241 -5.15 4.66 2.16
N ALA A 242 -5.91 4.03 3.06
CA ALA A 242 -5.36 3.45 4.29
C ALA A 242 -4.33 2.36 3.98
N THR A 243 -4.64 1.47 3.04
CA THR A 243 -3.78 0.36 2.65
C THR A 243 -2.42 0.82 2.14
N ILE A 244 -2.41 1.76 1.19
CA ILE A 244 -1.18 2.26 0.57
C ILE A 244 -0.40 3.15 1.53
N ALA A 245 -1.07 4.06 2.24
CA ALA A 245 -0.39 4.95 3.19
C ALA A 245 0.24 4.15 4.34
N PHE A 246 -0.52 3.23 4.97
CA PHE A 246 0.06 2.39 6.03
C PHE A 246 1.11 1.43 5.50
N GLY A 247 0.92 0.85 4.31
CA GLY A 247 1.96 0.07 3.65
C GLY A 247 3.29 0.83 3.56
N PHE A 248 3.24 2.09 3.12
CA PHE A 248 4.41 2.95 3.01
C PHE A 248 5.10 3.18 4.35
N ILE A 249 4.36 3.49 5.43
CA ILE A 249 4.99 3.75 6.73
C ILE A 249 5.54 2.48 7.38
N PHE A 250 4.91 1.31 7.16
CA PHE A 250 5.44 0.03 7.65
C PHE A 250 6.71 -0.40 6.90
N ILE A 251 6.78 -0.16 5.59
CA ILE A 251 8.01 -0.36 4.80
C ILE A 251 9.10 0.60 5.29
N HIS A 252 8.73 1.85 5.58
CA HIS A 252 9.62 2.93 6.01
C HIS A 252 10.84 3.12 5.06
N PRO A 253 10.58 3.46 3.78
CA PRO A 253 11.56 3.37 2.70
C PRO A 253 12.56 4.53 2.65
N LEU A 254 12.34 5.61 3.37
CA LEU A 254 13.19 6.82 3.32
C LEU A 254 14.00 6.96 4.61
N SER A 255 15.13 7.67 4.54
CA SER A 255 15.92 7.99 5.74
C SER A 255 15.23 8.99 6.68
N ASP A 256 14.40 9.88 6.13
CA ASP A 256 13.55 10.83 6.88
C ASP A 256 12.40 11.30 5.98
N GLY A 257 11.34 11.85 6.57
CA GLY A 257 10.16 12.36 5.89
C GLY A 257 9.03 11.34 5.70
N ASN A 258 9.21 10.09 6.17
CA ASN A 258 8.21 9.03 6.00
C ASN A 258 6.85 9.38 6.61
N GLY A 259 6.82 9.89 7.85
CA GLY A 259 5.57 10.26 8.52
C GLY A 259 4.79 11.35 7.77
N ARG A 260 5.49 12.37 7.27
CA ARG A 260 4.89 13.47 6.49
C ARG A 260 4.34 12.96 5.15
N ILE A 261 5.12 12.14 4.43
CA ILE A 261 4.70 11.59 3.14
C ILE A 261 3.55 10.59 3.32
N HIS A 262 3.55 9.77 4.38
CA HIS A 262 2.43 8.89 4.73
C HIS A 262 1.08 9.66 4.80
N ARG A 263 1.04 10.79 5.51
CA ARG A 263 -0.15 11.64 5.59
C ARG A 263 -0.53 12.24 4.24
N TYR A 264 0.46 12.67 3.46
CA TYR A 264 0.24 13.14 2.09
C TYR A 264 -0.40 12.06 1.22
N LEU A 265 0.04 10.79 1.31
CA LEU A 265 -0.48 9.68 0.51
C LEU A 265 -1.98 9.45 0.74
N ILE A 266 -2.47 9.63 1.97
CA ILE A 266 -3.91 9.55 2.27
C ILE A 266 -4.68 10.56 1.39
N HIS A 267 -4.25 11.81 1.37
CA HIS A 267 -4.89 12.85 0.56
C HIS A 267 -4.68 12.63 -0.93
N HIS A 268 -3.50 12.18 -1.32
CA HIS A 268 -3.18 11.88 -2.71
C HIS A 268 -4.11 10.83 -3.31
N ILE A 269 -4.47 9.79 -2.54
CA ILE A 269 -5.31 8.70 -3.04
C ILE A 269 -6.80 9.05 -2.94
N LEU A 270 -7.23 9.79 -1.91
CA LEU A 270 -8.62 10.20 -1.73
C LEU A 270 -9.08 11.32 -2.69
N THR A 271 -8.22 11.81 -3.57
CA THR A 271 -8.59 12.78 -4.61
C THR A 271 -9.10 12.12 -5.89
N TRP A 272 -9.10 10.80 -5.94
CA TRP A 272 -9.45 9.98 -7.10
C TRP A 272 -10.90 9.51 -7.00
#